data_AF-A0A0K9YTA6-F1
#
_entry.id   AF-A0A0K9YTA6-F1
#
_cell.length_a   1.000
_cell.length_b   1.000
_cell.length_c   1.000
_cell.angle_alpha   90.00
_cell.angle_beta   90.00
_cell.angle_gamma   90.00
#
_symmetry.space_group_name_H-M   'P 1'
#
loop_
_entity.id
_entity.type
_entity.pdbx_description
1 polymer ?
#
loop_
_entity_poly.entity_id
_entity_poly.type
_entity_poly.pdbx_seq_one_letter_code
_entity_poly.pdbx_strand_id
1 'polypeptide(L)'
;MCDESRLHGVGLTENHEVLWLGRNSTGVSGLASVVDGTPGVAQVETATVGSWSTAAGDLIITVTSDGVTADPVNVTLDGTESANMIVNKIAETVTVTGYNITASNGKVILTKQVPAENDTTLNFAINGSTNHTGVPDAPISANTTTGVAQTAEVVTLAISSGATNAGNVIVTVNDTPTTVAVAAGDTQEQVAAKIGDLLTVAGYNVTVSNRDVVFTSTTTGNLPDLRVTLD
;
A
#
# COMPACT_ATOMS: atom_id res chain seq x y z
N MET A 1 -4.85 -50.19 -2.49
CA MET A 1 -4.50 -49.55 -3.77
C MET A 1 -4.82 -48.07 -3.59
N CYS A 2 -3.74 -47.28 -3.62
CA CYS A 2 -3.61 -45.82 -3.68
C CYS A 2 -4.60 -44.97 -2.86
N ASP A 3 -4.11 -44.61 -1.67
CA ASP A 3 -4.24 -43.26 -1.10
C ASP A 3 -3.60 -42.26 -2.07
N GLU A 4 -4.36 -41.26 -2.53
CA GLU A 4 -3.85 -40.09 -3.24
C GLU A 4 -4.13 -38.84 -2.40
N SER A 5 -3.16 -38.52 -1.56
CA SER A 5 -2.89 -37.17 -1.09
C SER A 5 -2.68 -36.22 -2.28
N ARG A 6 -3.38 -35.09 -2.33
CA ARG A 6 -3.03 -33.84 -3.06
C ARG A 6 -4.14 -32.82 -2.76
N LEU A 7 -3.92 -31.55 -2.45
CA LEU A 7 -2.74 -30.73 -2.19
C LEU A 7 -3.36 -29.44 -1.61
N HIS A 8 -3.11 -29.12 -0.34
CA HIS A 8 -3.37 -27.76 0.15
C HIS A 8 -2.20 -26.88 -0.29
N GLY A 9 -2.53 -25.78 -0.97
CA GLY A 9 -1.59 -24.71 -1.31
C GLY A 9 -1.28 -24.62 -2.80
N VAL A 10 -1.91 -23.67 -3.47
CA VAL A 10 -1.24 -22.49 -4.04
C VAL A 10 -2.31 -21.49 -4.45
N GLY A 11 -2.06 -20.22 -4.16
CA GLY A 11 -2.95 -19.11 -4.50
C GLY A 11 -3.32 -19.16 -5.97
N LEU A 12 -4.62 -19.18 -6.23
CA LEU A 12 -5.13 -18.70 -7.50
C LEU A 12 -5.04 -17.18 -7.38
N THR A 13 -4.03 -16.59 -8.01
CA THR A 13 -4.24 -15.34 -8.71
C THR A 13 -5.51 -15.55 -9.52
N GLU A 14 -6.63 -15.02 -9.02
CA GLU A 14 -7.88 -14.98 -9.76
C GLU A 14 -7.57 -14.19 -11.03
N ASN A 15 -7.28 -14.93 -12.10
CA ASN A 15 -7.21 -14.38 -13.43
C ASN A 15 -8.53 -13.68 -13.65
N HIS A 16 -8.43 -12.36 -13.79
CA HIS A 16 -9.52 -11.44 -14.08
C HIS A 16 -10.57 -12.11 -14.94
N GLU A 17 -11.82 -12.10 -14.48
CA GLU A 17 -12.97 -12.50 -15.26
C GLU A 17 -12.95 -11.73 -16.58
N VAL A 18 -12.44 -12.35 -17.64
CA VAL A 18 -12.66 -11.88 -19.01
C VAL A 18 -14.10 -12.23 -19.31
N LEU A 19 -15.01 -11.39 -18.81
CA LEU A 19 -16.43 -11.49 -19.10
C LEU A 19 -16.60 -11.09 -20.57
N TRP A 20 -16.81 -12.09 -21.42
CA TRP A 20 -17.01 -11.88 -22.85
C TRP A 20 -18.38 -11.24 -23.08
N LEU A 21 -18.41 -9.92 -23.24
CA LEU A 21 -19.62 -9.16 -23.54
C LEU A 21 -19.86 -9.19 -25.06
N GLY A 22 -21.06 -9.62 -25.47
CA GLY A 22 -21.41 -9.83 -26.87
C GLY A 22 -21.34 -8.55 -27.72
N ARG A 23 -21.25 -8.70 -29.04
CA ARG A 23 -21.31 -7.54 -29.96
C ARG A 23 -22.69 -6.88 -29.90
N ASN A 24 -22.73 -5.58 -29.67
CA ASN A 24 -23.97 -4.82 -29.71
C ASN A 24 -24.42 -4.53 -31.16
N SER A 25 -25.62 -3.98 -31.33
CA SER A 25 -26.17 -3.68 -32.67
C SER A 25 -25.35 -2.67 -33.48
N THR A 26 -24.46 -1.92 -32.82
CA THR A 26 -23.56 -0.95 -33.47
C THR A 26 -22.26 -1.59 -33.97
N GLY A 27 -21.96 -2.84 -33.56
CA GLY A 27 -20.75 -3.57 -33.92
C GLY A 27 -19.53 -3.25 -33.06
N VAL A 28 -19.70 -2.37 -32.06
CA VAL A 28 -18.67 -2.06 -31.06
C VAL A 28 -18.53 -3.26 -30.11
N SER A 29 -17.29 -3.54 -29.72
CA SER A 29 -16.95 -4.52 -28.69
C SER A 29 -15.74 -4.03 -27.91
N GLY A 30 -15.60 -4.50 -26.68
CA GLY A 30 -14.50 -4.15 -25.80
C GLY A 30 -14.46 -5.09 -24.62
N LEU A 31 -13.32 -5.10 -23.94
CA LEU A 31 -13.11 -5.91 -22.75
C LEU A 31 -12.50 -5.03 -21.67
N ALA A 32 -12.99 -5.17 -20.45
CA ALA A 32 -12.39 -4.56 -19.29
C ALA A 32 -11.31 -5.48 -18.71
N SER A 33 -10.21 -4.90 -18.26
CA SER A 33 -9.22 -5.55 -17.42
C SER A 33 -8.97 -4.68 -16.19
N VAL A 34 -8.71 -5.32 -15.06
CA VAL A 34 -8.35 -4.64 -13.81
C VAL A 34 -6.87 -4.86 -13.56
N VAL A 35 -6.22 -3.93 -12.89
CA VAL A 35 -4.93 -4.13 -12.25
C VAL A 35 -5.10 -3.58 -10.84
N ASP A 36 -5.11 -4.49 -9.89
CA ASP A 36 -5.30 -4.18 -8.48
C ASP A 36 -4.23 -3.23 -7.94
N GLY A 37 -4.68 -2.27 -7.14
CA GLY A 37 -3.79 -1.45 -6.33
C GLY A 37 -3.17 -2.28 -5.20
N THR A 38 -1.89 -2.07 -4.90
CA THR A 38 -1.24 -2.73 -3.76
C THR A 38 -1.10 -1.76 -2.60
N PRO A 39 -1.39 -2.21 -1.35
CA PRO A 39 -1.14 -1.39 -0.18
C PRO A 39 0.36 -1.14 -0.02
N GLY A 40 0.69 0.06 0.46
CA GLY A 40 2.07 0.42 0.76
C GLY A 40 2.57 -0.33 2.00
N VAL A 41 3.88 -0.58 2.03
CA VAL A 41 4.55 -1.11 3.21
C VAL A 41 5.38 0.01 3.82
N ALA A 42 5.22 0.24 5.13
CA ALA A 42 6.02 1.22 5.86
C ALA A 42 7.45 0.71 6.10
N GLN A 43 8.40 1.63 6.18
CA GLN A 43 9.72 1.31 6.73
C GLN A 43 9.58 0.90 8.20
N VAL A 44 10.32 -0.13 8.60
CA VAL A 44 10.37 -0.59 10.00
C VAL A 44 11.81 -0.63 10.47
N GLU A 45 12.06 0.01 11.61
CA GLU A 45 13.31 -0.01 12.34
C GLU A 45 13.13 -0.74 13.65
N THR A 46 14.10 -1.58 14.04
CA THR A 46 14.04 -2.30 15.32
C THR A 46 15.32 -2.13 16.11
N ALA A 47 15.21 -1.75 17.38
CA ALA A 47 16.29 -1.78 18.34
C ALA A 47 16.00 -2.81 19.43
N THR A 48 17.01 -3.55 19.86
CA THR A 48 16.84 -4.64 20.85
C THR A 48 17.45 -4.24 22.18
N VAL A 49 16.71 -4.41 23.26
CA VAL A 49 17.24 -4.29 24.63
C VAL A 49 17.89 -5.62 25.01
N GLY A 50 19.22 -5.60 25.20
CA GLY A 50 20.02 -6.82 25.34
C GLY A 50 19.96 -7.52 26.71
N SER A 51 19.40 -6.87 27.75
CA SER A 51 19.34 -7.41 29.12
C SER A 51 18.29 -6.69 29.98
N TRP A 52 18.06 -7.19 31.19
CA TRP A 52 17.25 -6.51 32.21
C TRP A 52 18.03 -5.42 32.93
N SER A 53 17.28 -4.53 33.58
CA SER A 53 17.81 -3.51 34.49
C SER A 53 18.27 -4.15 35.80
N THR A 54 19.43 -3.75 36.33
CA THR A 54 19.93 -4.25 37.63
C THR A 54 20.11 -3.16 38.69
N ALA A 55 19.95 -1.89 38.31
CA ALA A 55 20.03 -0.74 39.20
C ALA A 55 19.13 0.38 38.69
N ALA A 56 18.70 1.27 39.57
CA ALA A 56 18.00 2.48 39.15
C ALA A 56 18.94 3.41 38.37
N GLY A 57 18.39 4.20 37.46
CA GLY A 57 19.14 5.14 36.62
C GLY A 57 18.43 5.39 35.29
N ASP A 58 19.05 6.19 34.43
CA ASP A 58 18.47 6.59 33.16
C ASP A 58 19.19 5.90 31.99
N LEU A 59 18.40 5.36 31.06
CA LEU A 59 18.89 5.09 29.71
C LEU A 59 18.88 6.38 28.90
N ILE A 60 19.90 6.58 28.07
CA ILE A 60 19.90 7.68 27.09
C ILE A 60 19.53 7.09 25.73
N ILE A 61 18.44 7.56 25.16
CA ILE A 61 17.96 7.14 23.85
C ILE A 61 18.25 8.24 22.84
N THR A 62 18.93 7.87 21.75
CA THR A 62 19.23 8.78 20.65
C THR A 62 18.61 8.24 19.38
N VAL A 63 17.76 9.04 18.73
CA VAL A 63 17.23 8.71 17.41
C VAL A 63 17.85 9.65 16.40
N THR A 64 18.55 9.08 15.43
CA THR A 64 19.05 9.81 14.27
C THR A 64 18.12 9.54 13.10
N SER A 65 17.71 10.57 12.38
CA SER A 65 16.94 10.43 11.15
C SER A 65 17.09 11.70 10.30
N ASP A 66 16.84 11.60 9.00
CA ASP A 66 16.91 12.74 8.10
C ASP A 66 15.79 13.72 8.43
N GLY A 67 16.14 15.00 8.53
CA GLY A 67 15.20 16.05 8.95
C GLY A 67 14.76 16.00 10.42
N VAL A 68 15.25 15.05 11.24
CA VAL A 68 14.99 15.01 12.69
C VAL A 68 16.29 15.14 13.47
N THR A 69 16.46 16.29 14.13
CA THR A 69 17.44 16.44 15.20
C THR A 69 16.69 16.38 16.53
N ALA A 70 16.48 15.17 17.04
CA ALA A 70 15.92 15.00 18.38
C ALA A 70 17.04 15.08 19.41
N ASP A 71 16.83 15.88 20.47
CA ASP A 71 17.69 15.80 21.65
C ASP A 71 17.60 14.38 22.23
N PRO A 72 18.70 13.84 22.78
CA PRO A 72 18.64 12.55 23.46
C PRO A 72 17.60 12.56 24.58
N VAL A 73 16.82 11.47 24.66
CA VAL A 73 15.73 11.32 25.63
C VAL A 73 16.18 10.40 26.76
N ASN A 74 16.01 10.84 28.00
CA ASN A 74 16.25 10.01 29.17
C ASN A 74 15.02 9.15 29.47
N VAL A 75 15.24 7.85 29.69
CA VAL A 75 14.20 6.90 30.11
C VAL A 75 14.58 6.33 31.48
N THR A 76 13.82 6.70 32.50
CA THR A 76 14.11 6.32 33.88
C THR A 76 13.71 4.89 34.21
N LEU A 77 14.65 4.14 34.76
CA LEU A 77 14.51 2.79 35.25
C LEU A 77 14.67 2.73 36.79
N ASP A 78 13.92 1.83 37.41
CA ASP A 78 13.85 1.58 38.85
C ASP A 78 14.84 0.49 39.29
N GLY A 79 15.39 -0.28 38.35
CA GLY A 79 16.43 -1.28 38.61
C GLY A 79 15.97 -2.72 38.67
N THR A 80 14.71 -2.98 38.32
CA THR A 80 14.10 -4.32 38.37
C THR A 80 13.41 -4.70 37.06
N GLU A 81 13.43 -3.82 36.06
CA GLU A 81 12.71 -4.00 34.82
C GLU A 81 13.31 -5.09 33.95
N SER A 82 12.44 -5.99 33.50
CA SER A 82 12.77 -6.90 32.40
C SER A 82 12.96 -6.15 31.08
N ALA A 83 13.59 -6.78 30.09
CA ALA A 83 13.73 -6.20 28.75
C ALA A 83 12.39 -5.73 28.14
N ASN A 84 11.30 -6.46 28.37
CA ASN A 84 9.95 -6.07 27.92
C ASN A 84 9.45 -4.80 28.60
N MET A 85 9.67 -4.68 29.91
CA MET A 85 9.29 -3.47 30.64
C MET A 85 10.11 -2.26 30.19
N ILE A 86 11.40 -2.46 29.92
CA ILE A 86 12.28 -1.41 29.41
C ILE A 86 11.77 -0.91 28.06
N VAL A 87 11.51 -1.80 27.10
CA VAL A 87 11.03 -1.35 25.77
C VAL A 87 9.66 -0.69 25.82
N ASN A 88 8.78 -1.09 26.74
CA ASN A 88 7.51 -0.39 26.97
C ASN A 88 7.75 1.03 27.48
N LYS A 89 8.58 1.21 28.51
CA LYS A 89 8.96 2.54 29.03
C LYS A 89 9.57 3.41 27.92
N ILE A 90 10.43 2.83 27.08
CA ILE A 90 11.01 3.55 25.93
C ILE A 90 9.91 3.98 24.94
N ALA A 91 9.02 3.07 24.53
CA ALA A 91 7.95 3.37 23.58
C ALA A 91 6.93 4.39 24.10
N GLU A 92 6.72 4.47 25.42
CA GLU A 92 5.87 5.46 26.07
C GLU A 92 6.54 6.83 26.20
N THR A 93 7.87 6.88 26.34
CA THR A 93 8.63 8.11 26.61
C THR A 93 9.12 8.78 25.34
N VAL A 94 9.57 8.00 24.36
CA VAL A 94 10.23 8.50 23.15
C VAL A 94 9.19 8.80 22.08
N THR A 95 9.29 9.98 21.48
CA THR A 95 8.45 10.39 20.34
C THR A 95 9.33 10.84 19.18
N VAL A 96 9.05 10.35 17.99
CA VAL A 96 9.79 10.72 16.77
C VAL A 96 8.77 11.10 15.71
N THR A 97 8.82 12.35 15.23
CA THR A 97 7.90 12.86 14.21
C THR A 97 7.95 11.99 12.95
N GLY A 98 6.78 11.59 12.44
CA GLY A 98 6.67 10.73 11.26
C GLY A 98 6.83 9.24 11.52
N TYR A 99 6.99 8.82 12.78
CA TYR A 99 7.10 7.41 13.17
C TYR A 99 6.12 7.06 14.29
N ASN A 100 5.55 5.85 14.21
CA ASN A 100 4.88 5.21 15.32
C ASN A 100 5.89 4.33 16.06
N ILE A 101 5.94 4.43 17.38
CA ILE A 101 6.85 3.65 18.21
C ILE A 101 6.04 2.65 19.03
N THR A 102 6.44 1.39 18.96
CA THR A 102 5.80 0.30 19.72
C THR A 102 6.86 -0.59 20.35
N ALA A 103 6.44 -1.43 21.28
CA ALA A 103 7.30 -2.35 21.99
C ALA A 103 6.79 -3.78 21.84
N SER A 104 7.70 -4.72 21.54
CA SER A 104 7.37 -6.14 21.44
C SER A 104 8.61 -7.01 21.61
N ASN A 105 8.51 -8.07 22.42
CA ASN A 105 9.55 -9.10 22.58
C ASN A 105 10.97 -8.54 22.85
N GLY A 106 11.09 -7.57 23.76
CA GLY A 106 12.36 -6.92 24.09
C GLY A 106 12.90 -5.99 23.00
N LYS A 107 12.06 -5.62 22.03
CA LYS A 107 12.40 -4.71 20.93
C LYS A 107 11.54 -3.46 20.95
N VAL A 108 12.18 -2.34 20.66
CA VAL A 108 11.51 -1.11 20.24
C VAL A 108 11.38 -1.16 18.72
N ILE A 109 10.18 -0.91 18.21
CA ILE A 109 9.84 -0.98 16.79
C ILE A 109 9.35 0.41 16.37
N LEU A 110 10.10 1.06 15.48
CA LEU A 110 9.70 2.32 14.86
C LEU A 110 9.16 1.99 13.47
N THR A 111 7.95 2.45 13.18
CA THR A 111 7.29 2.25 11.89
C THR A 111 6.99 3.61 11.27
N LYS A 112 7.46 3.85 10.04
CA LYS A 112 7.17 5.11 9.33
C LYS A 112 5.67 5.25 9.13
N GLN A 113 5.13 6.45 9.34
CA GLN A 113 3.70 6.71 9.17
C GLN A 113 3.28 6.73 7.68
N VAL A 114 4.19 7.14 6.80
CA VAL A 114 3.98 7.17 5.35
C VAL A 114 4.78 6.03 4.70
N PRO A 115 4.12 5.12 3.96
CA PRO A 115 4.82 4.08 3.20
C PRO A 115 5.83 4.63 2.19
N ALA A 116 6.89 3.87 1.92
CA ALA A 116 7.99 4.20 0.99
C ALA A 116 8.78 5.50 1.21
N GLU A 117 8.45 6.33 2.19
CA GLU A 117 9.31 7.43 2.64
C GLU A 117 10.46 6.90 3.51
N ASN A 118 11.30 6.08 2.88
CA ASN A 118 12.43 5.42 3.52
C ASN A 118 13.49 6.45 3.91
N ASP A 119 13.93 6.37 5.17
CA ASP A 119 15.05 7.14 5.69
C ASP A 119 16.26 6.22 5.85
N THR A 120 17.29 6.44 5.04
CA THR A 120 18.53 5.65 5.07
C THR A 120 19.46 6.02 6.22
N THR A 121 19.17 7.11 6.93
CA THR A 121 19.96 7.59 8.08
C THR A 121 19.32 7.22 9.42
N LEU A 122 18.13 6.61 9.37
CA LEU A 122 17.39 6.20 10.56
C LEU A 122 18.24 5.25 11.42
N ASN A 123 18.41 5.62 12.69
CA ASN A 123 19.08 4.80 13.68
C ASN A 123 18.47 5.03 15.06
N PHE A 124 18.26 3.96 15.81
CA PHE A 124 17.77 4.01 17.18
C PHE A 124 18.84 3.45 18.13
N ALA A 125 19.53 4.34 18.82
CA ALA A 125 20.59 3.99 19.75
C ALA A 125 20.09 4.00 21.19
N ILE A 126 20.48 2.97 21.94
CA ILE A 126 20.25 2.82 23.38
C ILE A 126 21.61 2.88 24.07
N ASN A 127 21.80 3.86 24.95
CA ASN A 127 22.96 3.93 25.82
C ASN A 127 22.51 3.61 27.25
N GLY A 128 22.86 2.41 27.71
CA GLY A 128 22.54 1.89 29.03
C GLY A 128 23.74 1.87 29.98
N SER A 129 24.92 2.30 29.55
CA SER A 129 26.14 2.27 30.35
C SER A 129 26.54 3.61 30.96
N THR A 130 26.04 4.74 30.44
CA THR A 130 26.47 6.09 30.89
C THR A 130 25.89 6.47 32.26
N ASN A 131 24.57 6.30 32.43
CA ASN A 131 23.84 6.70 33.65
C ASN A 131 23.09 5.51 34.29
N HIS A 132 23.40 4.29 33.87
CA HIS A 132 22.70 3.08 34.27
C HIS A 132 23.66 1.89 34.31
N THR A 133 23.25 0.79 34.97
CA THR A 133 23.98 -0.48 34.95
C THR A 133 23.01 -1.66 34.79
N GLY A 134 23.40 -2.63 33.97
CA GLY A 134 22.63 -3.86 33.71
C GLY A 134 22.05 -3.94 32.30
N VAL A 135 21.80 -2.79 31.66
CA VAL A 135 21.38 -2.72 30.26
C VAL A 135 22.61 -2.42 29.38
N PRO A 136 22.99 -3.31 28.45
CA PRO A 136 24.12 -3.05 27.55
C PRO A 136 23.75 -1.97 26.52
N ASP A 137 24.78 -1.27 26.03
CA ASP A 137 24.61 -0.34 24.93
C ASP A 137 24.21 -1.07 23.64
N ALA A 138 23.28 -0.48 22.89
CA ALA A 138 22.92 -0.84 21.53
C ALA A 138 23.09 0.42 20.67
N PRO A 139 24.30 0.70 20.15
CA PRO A 139 24.59 1.97 19.45
C PRO A 139 23.95 2.05 18.06
N ILE A 140 23.55 0.90 17.51
CA ILE A 140 22.84 0.81 16.24
C ILE A 140 21.58 -0.02 16.39
N SER A 141 20.60 0.28 15.55
CA SER A 141 19.45 -0.58 15.38
C SER A 141 19.86 -1.99 14.95
N ALA A 142 19.05 -2.97 15.36
CA ALA A 142 19.26 -4.37 15.02
C ALA A 142 18.85 -4.68 13.57
N ASN A 143 17.77 -4.07 13.07
CA ASN A 143 17.31 -4.28 11.70
C ASN A 143 16.59 -3.04 11.15
N THR A 144 16.75 -2.82 9.84
CA THR A 144 15.99 -1.87 9.03
C THR A 144 15.33 -2.64 7.88
N THR A 145 14.02 -2.48 7.73
CA THR A 145 13.26 -2.99 6.58
C THR A 145 12.73 -1.80 5.80
N THR A 146 13.10 -1.68 4.53
CA THR A 146 12.60 -0.61 3.66
C THR A 146 11.13 -0.83 3.33
N GLY A 147 10.37 0.26 3.38
CA GLY A 147 9.01 0.32 2.88
C GLY A 147 8.94 0.30 1.35
N VAL A 148 7.74 -0.02 0.86
CA VAL A 148 7.37 -0.12 -0.56
C VAL A 148 6.17 0.77 -0.83
N ALA A 149 6.15 1.41 -2.00
CA ALA A 149 5.12 2.38 -2.33
C ALA A 149 3.79 1.68 -2.60
N GLN A 150 2.69 2.32 -2.21
CA GLN A 150 1.36 1.92 -2.65
C GLN A 150 1.17 2.18 -4.14
N THR A 151 0.43 1.30 -4.81
CA THR A 151 -0.02 1.53 -6.19
C THR A 151 -1.53 1.76 -6.23
N ALA A 152 -1.99 2.51 -7.23
CA ALA A 152 -3.40 2.72 -7.48
C ALA A 152 -3.94 1.55 -8.30
N GLU A 153 -5.22 1.22 -8.09
CA GLU A 153 -5.95 0.37 -9.02
C GLU A 153 -6.08 1.07 -10.37
N VAL A 154 -5.93 0.30 -11.44
CA VAL A 154 -6.14 0.74 -12.81
C VAL A 154 -7.11 -0.21 -13.51
N VAL A 155 -8.27 0.29 -13.92
CA VAL A 155 -9.17 -0.44 -14.81
C VAL A 155 -9.01 0.10 -16.22
N THR A 156 -8.91 -0.80 -17.19
CA THR A 156 -8.80 -0.45 -18.61
C THR A 156 -9.95 -1.07 -19.37
N LEU A 157 -10.80 -0.25 -19.97
CA LEU A 157 -11.75 -0.69 -20.99
C LEU A 157 -11.09 -0.53 -22.36
N ALA A 158 -10.66 -1.66 -22.93
CA ALA A 158 -10.02 -1.69 -24.25
C ALA A 158 -11.06 -1.89 -25.35
N ILE A 159 -11.24 -0.90 -26.22
CA ILE A 159 -12.18 -1.00 -27.35
C ILE A 159 -11.57 -1.87 -28.44
N SER A 160 -12.16 -3.04 -28.67
CA SER A 160 -11.66 -4.07 -29.58
C SER A 160 -12.14 -3.86 -31.02
N SER A 161 -13.30 -3.25 -31.22
CA SER A 161 -13.82 -2.91 -32.55
C SER A 161 -14.55 -1.56 -32.56
N GLY A 162 -14.39 -0.82 -33.66
CA GLY A 162 -15.13 0.41 -33.92
C GLY A 162 -16.58 0.13 -34.33
N ALA A 163 -17.35 1.19 -34.53
CA ALA A 163 -18.76 1.08 -34.88
C ALA A 163 -18.96 0.82 -36.38
N THR A 164 -19.64 -0.27 -36.73
CA THR A 164 -20.03 -0.57 -38.11
C THR A 164 -21.36 0.10 -38.48
N ASN A 165 -22.24 0.28 -37.50
CA ASN A 165 -23.53 0.97 -37.65
C ASN A 165 -23.61 2.14 -36.66
N ALA A 166 -24.35 3.19 -37.03
CA ALA A 166 -24.70 4.24 -36.08
C ALA A 166 -25.69 3.72 -35.03
N GLY A 167 -25.63 4.28 -33.82
CA GLY A 167 -26.53 3.92 -32.73
C GLY A 167 -25.96 4.30 -31.38
N ASN A 168 -26.40 3.59 -30.35
CA ASN A 168 -25.94 3.79 -28.98
C ASN A 168 -25.21 2.55 -28.47
N VAL A 169 -24.15 2.80 -27.71
CA VAL A 169 -23.41 1.82 -26.91
C VAL A 169 -23.71 2.11 -25.45
N ILE A 170 -23.80 1.09 -24.60
CA ILE A 170 -24.01 1.26 -23.16
C ILE A 170 -22.71 0.91 -22.46
N VAL A 171 -22.15 1.86 -21.71
CA VAL A 171 -21.04 1.61 -20.80
C VAL A 171 -21.59 1.57 -19.39
N THR A 172 -21.51 0.44 -18.72
CA THR A 172 -21.97 0.33 -17.34
C THR A 172 -20.76 0.35 -16.42
N VAL A 173 -20.74 1.32 -15.51
CA VAL A 173 -19.72 1.48 -14.48
C VAL A 173 -20.38 1.32 -13.12
N ASN A 174 -19.99 0.30 -12.33
CA ASN A 174 -20.62 -0.02 -11.04
C ASN A 174 -22.15 -0.01 -11.10
N ASP A 175 -22.71 -0.81 -12.02
CA ASP A 175 -24.15 -0.95 -12.26
C ASP A 175 -24.86 0.34 -12.72
N THR A 176 -24.12 1.41 -13.01
CA THR A 176 -24.65 2.66 -13.53
C THR A 176 -24.42 2.75 -15.04
N PRO A 177 -25.47 2.58 -15.87
CA PRO A 177 -25.33 2.63 -17.32
C PRO A 177 -25.18 4.06 -17.82
N THR A 178 -24.27 4.25 -18.77
CA THR A 178 -24.06 5.49 -19.52
C THR A 178 -24.22 5.21 -21.01
N THR A 179 -25.13 5.93 -21.65
CA THR A 179 -25.39 5.78 -23.09
C THR A 179 -24.44 6.66 -23.89
N VAL A 180 -23.72 6.07 -24.84
CA VAL A 180 -22.76 6.73 -25.72
C VAL A 180 -23.19 6.61 -27.17
N ALA A 181 -23.42 7.74 -27.85
CA ALA A 181 -23.82 7.76 -29.25
C ALA A 181 -22.60 7.57 -30.17
N VAL A 182 -22.68 6.60 -31.07
CA VAL A 182 -21.66 6.29 -32.09
C VAL A 182 -22.22 6.46 -33.50
N ALA A 183 -21.36 6.83 -34.44
CA ALA A 183 -21.66 6.94 -35.85
C ALA A 183 -21.11 5.72 -36.61
N ALA A 184 -21.74 5.37 -37.72
CA ALA A 184 -21.21 4.33 -38.60
C ALA A 184 -19.81 4.74 -39.11
N GLY A 185 -18.83 3.86 -38.91
CA GLY A 185 -17.45 4.09 -39.29
C GLY A 185 -16.57 4.71 -38.20
N ASP A 186 -17.09 5.00 -36.99
CA ASP A 186 -16.23 5.42 -35.88
C ASP A 186 -15.15 4.35 -35.62
N THR A 187 -13.89 4.77 -35.56
CA THR A 187 -12.79 3.88 -35.19
C THR A 187 -12.82 3.54 -33.69
N GLN A 188 -12.00 2.58 -33.27
CA GLN A 188 -11.88 2.19 -31.86
C GLN A 188 -11.48 3.37 -30.98
N GLU A 189 -10.56 4.20 -31.48
CA GLU A 189 -10.06 5.41 -30.83
C GLU A 189 -11.15 6.48 -30.72
N GLN A 190 -11.98 6.64 -31.75
CA GLN A 190 -13.11 7.58 -31.72
C GLN A 190 -14.19 7.13 -30.73
N VAL A 191 -14.48 5.83 -30.68
CA VAL A 191 -15.41 5.26 -29.68
C VAL A 191 -14.85 5.46 -28.26
N ALA A 192 -13.57 5.15 -28.03
CA ALA A 192 -12.92 5.34 -26.73
C ALA A 192 -12.95 6.81 -26.28
N ALA A 193 -12.66 7.75 -27.20
CA ALA A 193 -12.74 9.19 -26.92
C ALA A 193 -14.15 9.60 -26.49
N LYS A 194 -15.18 9.17 -27.23
CA LYS A 194 -16.59 9.47 -26.88
C LYS A 194 -17.01 8.91 -25.53
N ILE A 195 -16.53 7.72 -25.19
CA ILE A 195 -16.77 7.11 -23.87
C ILE A 195 -16.07 7.95 -22.79
N GLY A 196 -14.78 8.26 -22.97
CA GLY A 196 -13.99 9.02 -22.00
C GLY A 196 -14.51 10.45 -21.76
N ASP A 197 -15.01 11.13 -22.79
CA ASP A 197 -15.59 12.47 -22.68
C ASP A 197 -16.90 12.51 -21.87
N LEU A 198 -17.64 11.39 -21.82
CA LEU A 198 -18.94 11.29 -21.14
C LEU A 198 -18.84 10.73 -19.72
N LEU A 199 -17.82 9.92 -19.43
CA LEU A 199 -17.70 9.26 -18.13
C LEU A 199 -17.07 10.16 -17.07
N THR A 200 -17.77 10.30 -15.95
CA THR A 200 -17.21 10.84 -14.70
C THR A 200 -17.47 9.82 -13.61
N VAL A 201 -16.39 9.28 -13.03
CA VAL A 201 -16.47 8.23 -12.02
C VAL A 201 -15.89 8.77 -10.72
N ALA A 202 -16.72 8.86 -9.68
CA ALA A 202 -16.27 9.35 -8.39
C ALA A 202 -15.11 8.48 -7.86
N GLY A 203 -14.01 9.13 -7.46
CA GLY A 203 -12.83 8.43 -6.96
C GLY A 203 -11.86 7.94 -8.04
N TYR A 204 -12.12 8.20 -9.34
CA TYR A 204 -11.22 7.83 -10.43
C TYR A 204 -10.90 9.01 -11.35
N ASN A 205 -9.67 9.04 -11.84
CA ASN A 205 -9.29 9.82 -13.00
C ASN A 205 -9.57 9.00 -14.25
N VAL A 206 -10.44 9.48 -15.12
CA VAL A 206 -10.73 8.85 -16.42
C VAL A 206 -9.88 9.52 -17.48
N THR A 207 -9.10 8.73 -18.22
CA THR A 207 -8.27 9.19 -19.33
C THR A 207 -8.48 8.29 -20.54
N VAL A 208 -8.20 8.83 -21.72
CA VAL A 208 -8.23 8.04 -22.96
C VAL A 208 -6.82 7.98 -23.53
N SER A 209 -6.36 6.78 -23.83
CA SER A 209 -5.08 6.54 -24.48
C SER A 209 -5.31 5.64 -25.68
N ASN A 210 -5.22 6.20 -26.88
CA ASN A 210 -5.50 5.50 -28.13
C ASN A 210 -6.93 4.90 -28.14
N ARG A 211 -7.06 3.56 -28.05
CA ARG A 211 -8.35 2.84 -28.03
C ARG A 211 -8.82 2.47 -26.62
N ASP A 212 -8.07 2.85 -25.60
CA ASP A 212 -8.29 2.43 -24.22
C ASP A 212 -8.87 3.58 -23.41
N VAL A 213 -9.93 3.28 -22.65
CA VAL A 213 -10.44 4.16 -21.60
C VAL A 213 -9.89 3.65 -20.27
N VAL A 214 -9.04 4.45 -19.64
CA VAL A 214 -8.27 4.09 -18.45
C VAL A 214 -8.83 4.83 -17.24
N PHE A 215 -9.24 4.08 -16.23
CA PHE A 215 -9.71 4.56 -14.95
C PHE A 215 -8.61 4.31 -13.92
N THR A 216 -7.98 5.38 -13.43
CA THR A 216 -6.96 5.29 -12.38
C THR A 216 -7.56 5.77 -11.07
N SER A 217 -7.56 4.93 -10.03
CA SER A 217 -8.07 5.33 -8.72
C SER A 217 -7.31 6.54 -8.19
N THR A 218 -8.05 7.50 -7.65
CA THR A 218 -7.51 8.70 -6.97
C THR A 218 -7.04 8.37 -5.56
N THR A 219 -7.41 7.20 -5.04
CA THR A 219 -6.89 6.64 -3.80
C THR A 219 -5.96 5.48 -4.13
N THR A 220 -5.00 5.24 -3.27
CA THR A 220 -3.88 4.37 -3.55
C THR A 220 -3.78 3.38 -2.39
N GLY A 221 -3.48 2.11 -2.66
CA GLY A 221 -3.45 1.05 -1.63
C GLY A 221 -4.79 0.45 -1.20
N ASN A 222 -5.92 0.93 -1.72
CA ASN A 222 -7.19 0.21 -1.65
C ASN A 222 -7.40 -0.59 -2.94
N LEU A 223 -8.17 -1.68 -2.81
CA LEU A 223 -8.82 -2.38 -3.91
C LEU A 223 -10.26 -1.88 -4.01
N PRO A 224 -10.55 -0.74 -4.66
CA PRO A 224 -11.91 -0.58 -5.10
C PRO A 224 -12.19 -1.64 -6.20
N ASP A 225 -13.41 -2.16 -6.22
CA ASP A 225 -13.87 -3.11 -7.25
C ASP A 225 -14.63 -2.28 -8.28
N LEU A 226 -13.89 -1.58 -9.16
CA LEU A 226 -14.54 -0.85 -10.26
C LEU A 226 -14.88 -1.85 -11.37
N ARG A 227 -16.17 -2.07 -11.56
CA ARG A 227 -16.69 -2.94 -12.60
C ARG A 227 -17.08 -2.11 -13.81
N VAL A 228 -16.46 -2.40 -14.94
CA VAL A 228 -16.75 -1.74 -16.21
C VAL A 228 -17.18 -2.79 -17.24
N THR A 229 -18.31 -2.56 -17.88
CA THR A 229 -18.83 -3.41 -18.97
C THR A 229 -19.29 -2.56 -20.14
N LEU A 230 -19.29 -3.14 -21.33
CA LEU A 230 -19.65 -2.53 -22.60
C LEU A 230 -20.67 -3.39 -23.33
N ASP A 231 -21.85 -2.83 -23.58
CA ASP A 231 -23.00 -3.48 -24.23
C ASP A 231 -23.61 -2.66 -25.37
#